data_AF-A0A7W1SD12-F1
#
_entry.id   AF-A0A7W1SD12-F1
#
_cell.length_a   1.000
_cell.length_b   1.000
_cell.length_c   1.000
_cell.angle_alpha   90.00
_cell.angle_beta   90.00
_cell.angle_gamma   90.00
#
_symmetry.space_group_name_H-M   'P 1'
#
loop_
_entity.id
_entity.type
_entity.pdbx_description
1 polymer ?
#
loop_
_entity_poly.entity_id
_entity_poly.type
_entity_poly.pdbx_seq_one_letter_code
_entity_poly.pdbx_strand_id
1 'polypeptide(L)' 'MTLPLLAEITGSIHVGLAALGAAIGVGLIGMGAASAVGRNPGAATPILVQAILAIALAEAIV' A
#
# COMPACT_ATOMS: atom_id res chain seq x y z
N MET A 1 -12.83 39.35 9.12
CA MET A 1 -13.58 38.22 8.54
C MET A 1 -12.91 37.66 7.27
N THR A 2 -11.58 37.49 7.24
CA THR A 2 -10.86 37.06 6.03
C THR A 2 -9.97 35.84 6.23
N LEU A 3 -9.76 35.40 7.48
CA LEU A 3 -8.97 34.21 7.81
C LEU A 3 -9.68 32.85 7.62
N PRO A 4 -11.01 32.68 7.80
CA PRO A 4 -11.61 31.34 7.69
C PRO A 4 -11.76 30.86 6.24
N LEU A 5 -11.82 31.76 5.24
CA LEU A 5 -11.99 31.40 3.83
C LEU A 5 -10.74 30.73 3.21
N LEU A 6 -9.56 30.97 3.79
CA LEU A 6 -8.30 30.33 3.37
C LEU A 6 -7.94 29.08 4.21
N ALA A 7 -8.72 28.80 5.26
CA ALA A 7 -8.34 27.85 6.31
C ALA A 7 -9.02 26.47 6.24
N GLU A 8 -9.84 26.18 5.23
CA GLU A 8 -10.70 24.98 5.28
C GLU A 8 -10.43 23.99 4.15
N ILE A 9 -9.21 23.45 4.11
CA ILE A 9 -9.03 22.02 3.82
C ILE A 9 -8.95 21.32 5.18
N THR A 10 -10.07 21.31 5.91
CA THR A 10 -10.22 20.46 7.09
C THR A 10 -10.82 19.13 6.64
N GLY A 11 -9.96 18.14 6.40
CA GLY A 11 -10.41 16.81 5.96
C GLY A 11 -9.28 15.78 5.85
N SER A 12 -9.69 14.52 5.65
CA SER A 12 -8.85 13.31 5.62
C SER A 12 -7.88 13.19 4.43
N ILE A 13 -7.42 14.29 3.83
CA ILE A 13 -6.49 14.27 2.68
C ILE A 13 -5.19 13.53 3.02
N HIS A 14 -4.67 13.72 4.24
CA HIS A 14 -3.48 13.01 4.72
C HIS A 14 -3.72 11.50 4.79
N VAL A 15 -4.91 11.07 5.24
CA VAL A 15 -5.32 9.65 5.23
C VAL A 15 -5.48 9.14 3.80
N GLY A 16 -6.09 9.92 2.91
CA GLY A 16 -6.27 9.56 1.51
C GLY A 16 -4.93 9.40 0.77
N LEU A 17 -3.96 10.27 1.05
CA LEU A 17 -2.59 10.16 0.50
C LEU A 17 -1.83 8.97 1.09
N ALA A 18 -1.97 8.70 2.39
CA ALA A 18 -1.38 7.52 3.03
C ALA A 18 -1.97 6.23 2.46
N ALA A 19 -3.30 6.15 2.32
CA ALA A 19 -4.00 5.01 1.71
C ALA A 19 -3.62 4.80 0.23
N LEU A 20 -3.45 5.89 -0.53
CA LEU A 20 -2.97 5.82 -1.92
C LEU A 20 -1.55 5.25 -1.99
N GLY A 21 -0.65 5.71 -1.12
CA GLY A 21 0.71 5.19 -1.02
C GLY A 21 0.74 3.70 -0.67
N ALA A 22 -0.05 3.28 0.33
CA ALA A 22 -0.19 1.88 0.72
C ALA A 22 -0.74 1.02 -0.42
N ALA A 23 -1.80 1.45 -1.11
CA ALA A 23 -2.40 0.71 -2.22
C ALA A 23 -1.42 0.49 -3.38
N ILE A 24 -0.61 1.51 -3.71
CA ILE A 24 0.45 1.38 -4.72
C ILE A 24 1.51 0.37 -4.26
N GLY A 25 1.98 0.49 -3.01
CA GLY A 25 2.97 -0.44 -2.44
C GLY A 25 2.50 -1.89 -2.46
N VAL A 26 1.28 -2.15 -1.99
CA VAL A 26 0.64 -3.47 -1.99
C VAL A 26 0.49 -4.01 -3.42
N GLY A 27 0.05 -3.18 -4.37
CA GLY A 27 -0.06 -3.58 -5.77
C GLY A 27 1.27 -4.00 -6.39
N LEU A 28 2.36 -3.27 -6.10
CA LEU A 28 3.71 -3.61 -6.56
C LEU A 28 4.23 -4.92 -5.94
N ILE A 29 3.98 -5.14 -4.64
CA ILE A 29 4.33 -6.41 -3.97
C ILE A 29 3.58 -7.57 -4.61
N GLY A 30 2.26 -7.42 -4.82
CA GLY A 30 1.43 -8.45 -5.46
C GLY A 30 1.88 -8.78 -6.88
N MET A 31 2.22 -7.76 -7.68
CA MET A 31 2.77 -7.95 -9.03
C MET A 31 4.09 -8.73 -9.00
N GLY A 32 5.01 -8.36 -8.10
CA GLY A 32 6.27 -9.06 -7.90
C GLY A 32 6.07 -10.52 -7.49
N ALA A 33 5.21 -10.76 -6.50
CA ALA A 33 4.86 -12.10 -6.02
C ALA A 33 4.26 -12.97 -7.12
N ALA A 34 3.28 -12.46 -7.88
CA ALA A 34 2.65 -13.19 -8.98
C ALA A 34 3.66 -13.58 -10.06
N SER A 35 4.57 -12.66 -10.42
CA SER A 35 5.64 -12.94 -11.39
C SER A 35 6.63 -14.01 -10.89
N ALA A 36 6.97 -13.96 -9.60
CA ALA A 36 7.88 -14.93 -8.97
C ALA A 36 7.27 -16.33 -8.92
N VAL A 37 5.98 -16.44 -8.55
CA VAL A 37 5.25 -17.71 -8.57
C VAL A 37 5.13 -18.25 -9.99
N GLY A 38 4.82 -17.41 -10.97
CA GLY A 38 4.74 -17.82 -12.38
C GLY A 38 6.06 -18.39 -12.91
N ARG A 39 7.20 -17.89 -12.43
CA ARG A 39 8.54 -18.39 -12.81
C ARG A 39 8.98 -19.62 -12.01
N ASN A 40 8.51 -19.76 -10.77
CA ASN A 40 8.81 -20.91 -9.92
C ASN A 40 7.56 -21.35 -9.12
N PRO A 41 6.67 -22.15 -9.73
CA PRO A 41 5.42 -22.57 -9.08
C PRO A 41 5.61 -23.37 -7.79
N GLY A 42 6.73 -24.09 -7.66
CA GLY A 42 7.07 -24.87 -6.45
C GLY A 42 7.37 -24.00 -5.22
N ALA A 43 7.63 -22.70 -5.41
CA ALA A 43 7.88 -21.73 -4.33
C ALA A 43 6.64 -20.89 -3.97
N ALA A 44 5.44 -21.26 -4.41
CA ALA A 44 4.23 -20.46 -4.19
C ALA A 44 3.96 -20.11 -2.71
N THR A 45 4.05 -21.09 -1.82
CA THR A 45 3.82 -20.89 -0.37
C THR A 45 4.85 -19.96 0.28
N PRO A 46 6.17 -20.17 0.15
CA PRO A 46 7.14 -19.25 0.74
C PRO A 46 7.07 -17.84 0.16
N ILE A 47 6.77 -17.69 -1.15
CA ILE A 47 6.55 -16.37 -1.77
C ILE A 47 5.30 -15.70 -1.18
N LEU A 48 4.20 -16.43 -1.00
CA LEU A 48 2.98 -15.92 -0.38
C LEU A 48 3.24 -15.42 1.05
N VAL A 49 3.98 -16.18 1.87
CA VAL A 49 4.33 -15.76 3.25
C VAL A 49 5.14 -14.47 3.24
N GLN A 50 6.16 -14.38 2.38
CA GLN A 50 6.98 -13.18 2.24
C GLN A 50 6.18 -11.98 1.72
N ALA A 51 5.25 -12.20 0.79
CA ALA A 51 4.38 -11.15 0.25
C ALA A 51 3.41 -10.61 1.32
N ILE A 52 2.81 -11.47 2.14
CA ILE A 52 1.91 -11.05 3.22
C ILE A 52 2.67 -10.21 4.26
N LEU A 53 3.88 -10.62 4.65
CA LEU A 53 4.71 -9.82 5.57
C LEU A 53 5.08 -8.45 4.96
N ALA A 54 5.43 -8.42 3.67
CA ALA A 54 5.75 -7.16 3.00
C ALA A 54 4.52 -6.24 2.86
N ILE A 55 3.35 -6.81 2.57
CA ILE A 55 2.07 -6.07 2.50
C ILE A 55 1.75 -5.46 3.88
N ALA A 56 1.84 -6.27 4.94
CA ALA A 56 1.61 -5.81 6.31
C ALA A 56 2.55 -4.66 6.69
N LEU A 57 3.82 -4.70 6.28
CA LEU A 57 4.77 -3.60 6.51
C LEU A 57 4.48 -2.36 5.65
N ALA A 58 4.00 -2.55 4.41
CA ALA A 58 3.66 -1.46 3.50
C ALA A 58 2.42 -0.68 3.95
N GLU A 59 1.47 -1.35 4.62
CA GLU A 59 0.25 -0.74 5.13
C GLU A 59 0.32 -0.32 6.61
N ALA A 60 1.38 -0.69 7.36
CA ALA A 60 1.52 -0.41 8.79
C ALA A 60 1.50 1.08 9.20
N ILE A 61 1.61 2.01 8.24
CA ILE A 61 1.56 3.46 8.46
C ILE A 61 0.12 4.00 8.45
N VAL A 62 -0.82 3.27 7.83
CA VAL A 62 -2.25 3.63 7.68
C VAL A 62 -3.07 3.06 8.83
#